data_AF-J8HTS8-F1
#
_entry.id   AF-J8HTS8-F1
#
_cell.length_a   1.000
_cell.length_b   1.000
_cell.length_c   1.000
_cell.angle_alpha   90.00
_cell.angle_beta   90.00
_cell.angle_gamma   90.00
#
_symmetry.space_group_name_H-M   'P 1'
#
loop_
_entity.id
_entity.type
_entity.pdbx_description
1 polymer ?
#
loop_
_entity_poly.entity_id
_entity_poly.type
_entity_poly.pdbx_seq_one_letter_code
_entity_poly.pdbx_strand_id
1 'polypeptide(L)'
;MKEYEYVLLNKEMSERLNIGVSTLRKWAAALEKNGYYWEKNDDGTRYYTHYDQDTLILFKSLVQEQKFNLEQAAKVIISKREGNRSSSRTGDALQEIQQESKSETHSSSRSLTPVTNESIQSLIDYIKEQDKLNRHLLEKIEEMEKERKSDREILERMEHQLTRQENRANERDKMLMENIRSIQQLAITKQKNSLWNRLFNK
;
A
#
# COMPACT_ATOMS: atom_id res chain seq x y z
N MET A 1 -1.08 19.11 -16.71
CA MET A 1 -0.30 17.88 -16.96
C MET A 1 -1.11 16.77 -16.32
N LYS A 2 -1.77 15.89 -17.09
CA LYS A 2 -2.60 14.82 -16.50
C LYS A 2 -1.65 13.85 -15.80
N GLU A 3 -1.78 13.70 -14.48
CA GLU A 3 -1.06 12.68 -13.73
C GLU A 3 -1.32 11.32 -14.41
N TYR A 4 -0.27 10.55 -14.64
CA TYR A 4 -0.39 9.19 -15.15
C TYR A 4 -1.01 8.34 -14.03
N GLU A 5 -2.33 8.34 -13.96
CA GLU A 5 -3.07 7.44 -13.09
C GLU A 5 -2.69 6.02 -13.51
N TYR A 6 -2.07 5.26 -12.61
CA TYR A 6 -1.60 3.93 -12.91
C TYR A 6 -2.82 3.02 -13.15
N VAL A 7 -2.93 2.55 -14.40
CA VAL A 7 -4.06 1.75 -14.87
C VAL A 7 -3.69 0.27 -14.84
N LEU A 8 -4.53 -0.54 -14.21
CA LEU A 8 -4.38 -1.98 -14.05
C LEU A 8 -5.27 -2.75 -15.04
N LEU A 9 -4.72 -3.80 -15.64
CA LEU A 9 -5.51 -4.74 -16.45
C LEU A 9 -6.14 -5.85 -15.59
N ASN A 10 -7.08 -6.60 -16.17
CA ASN A 10 -7.79 -7.71 -15.49
C ASN A 10 -6.86 -8.70 -14.78
N LYS A 11 -5.72 -9.04 -15.38
CA LYS A 11 -4.74 -9.98 -14.80
C LYS A 11 -4.12 -9.40 -13.54
N GLU A 12 -3.56 -8.20 -13.63
CA GLU A 12 -2.85 -7.53 -12.54
C GLU A 12 -3.80 -7.20 -11.38
N MET A 13 -5.03 -6.75 -11.69
CA MET A 13 -6.04 -6.48 -10.66
C MET A 13 -6.45 -7.76 -9.92
N SER A 14 -6.57 -8.88 -10.64
CA SER A 14 -6.90 -10.17 -10.02
C SER A 14 -5.79 -10.68 -9.10
N GLU A 15 -4.53 -10.48 -9.50
CA GLU A 15 -3.34 -10.82 -8.70
C GLU A 15 -3.27 -9.96 -7.43
N ARG A 16 -3.47 -8.64 -7.53
CA ARG A 16 -3.50 -7.73 -6.38
C ARG A 16 -4.59 -8.08 -5.37
N LEU A 17 -5.77 -8.44 -5.87
CA LEU A 17 -6.90 -8.82 -5.03
C LEU A 17 -6.82 -10.27 -4.54
N ASN A 18 -5.84 -11.05 -5.01
CA ASN A 18 -5.70 -12.48 -4.74
C ASN A 18 -7.00 -13.26 -5.02
N ILE A 19 -7.57 -13.05 -6.20
CA ILE A 19 -8.78 -13.73 -6.70
C ILE A 19 -8.58 -14.20 -8.15
N GLY A 20 -9.37 -15.17 -8.60
CA GLY A 20 -9.35 -15.58 -10.01
C GLY A 20 -9.89 -14.48 -10.95
N VAL A 21 -9.33 -14.37 -12.16
CA VAL A 21 -9.80 -13.43 -13.21
C VAL A 21 -11.29 -13.61 -13.52
N SER A 22 -11.79 -14.86 -13.50
CA SER A 22 -13.21 -15.17 -13.69
C SER A 22 -14.09 -14.58 -12.58
N THR A 23 -13.61 -14.64 -11.33
CA THR A 23 -14.27 -14.04 -10.16
C THR A 23 -14.28 -12.52 -10.27
N LEU A 24 -13.16 -11.90 -10.65
CA LEU A 24 -13.07 -10.46 -10.88
C LEU A 24 -14.08 -10.00 -11.93
N ARG A 25 -14.17 -10.70 -13.07
CA ARG A 25 -15.14 -10.39 -14.13
C ARG A 25 -16.59 -10.51 -13.65
N LYS A 26 -16.89 -11.54 -12.85
CA LYS A 26 -18.22 -11.73 -12.25
C LYS A 26 -18.59 -10.58 -11.31
N TRP A 27 -17.64 -10.11 -10.50
CA TRP A 27 -17.85 -8.99 -9.59
C TRP A 27 -18.01 -7.67 -10.34
N ALA A 28 -17.15 -7.41 -11.34
CA ALA A 28 -17.25 -6.23 -12.19
C ALA A 28 -18.62 -6.16 -12.90
N ALA A 29 -19.11 -7.28 -13.43
CA ALA A 29 -20.43 -7.36 -14.06
C ALA A 29 -21.58 -7.12 -13.07
N ALA A 30 -21.47 -7.63 -11.83
CA ALA A 30 -22.46 -7.36 -10.79
C ALA A 30 -22.52 -5.88 -10.41
N LEU A 31 -21.35 -5.22 -10.34
CA LEU A 31 -21.24 -3.79 -10.10
C LEU A 31 -21.81 -2.97 -11.27
N GLU A 32 -21.52 -3.33 -12.52
CA GLU A 32 -22.11 -2.68 -13.71
C GLU A 32 -23.63 -2.76 -13.73
N LYS A 33 -24.18 -3.94 -13.45
CA LYS A 33 -25.63 -4.17 -13.43
C LYS A 33 -26.34 -3.25 -12.44
N ASN A 34 -25.66 -2.87 -11.35
CA ASN A 34 -26.23 -2.01 -10.32
C ASN A 34 -25.90 -0.52 -10.51
N GLY A 35 -25.16 -0.14 -11.57
CA GLY A 35 -24.90 1.25 -11.93
C GLY A 35 -23.45 1.72 -11.75
N TYR A 36 -22.49 0.83 -11.49
CA TYR A 36 -21.07 1.19 -11.48
C TYR A 36 -20.50 1.24 -12.90
N TYR A 37 -19.80 2.32 -13.25
CA TYR A 37 -19.19 2.48 -14.57
C TYR A 37 -17.71 2.12 -14.50
N TRP A 38 -17.28 1.13 -15.29
CA TRP A 38 -15.85 0.85 -15.51
C TRP A 38 -15.37 1.54 -16.77
N GLU A 39 -14.16 2.07 -16.72
CA GLU A 39 -13.48 2.55 -17.90
C GLU A 39 -12.98 1.37 -18.76
N LYS A 40 -12.97 1.58 -20.08
CA LYS A 40 -12.62 0.57 -21.08
C LYS A 40 -11.64 1.19 -22.05
N ASN A 41 -10.64 0.41 -22.46
CA ASN A 41 -9.74 0.77 -23.55
C ASN A 41 -10.50 0.79 -24.89
N ASP A 42 -9.85 1.29 -25.93
CA ASP A 42 -10.37 1.32 -27.30
C ASP A 42 -10.83 -0.07 -27.80
N ASP A 43 -10.17 -1.13 -27.33
CA ASP A 43 -10.51 -2.53 -27.62
C ASP A 43 -11.70 -3.07 -26.79
N GLY A 44 -12.38 -2.23 -26.01
CA GLY A 44 -13.48 -2.59 -25.12
C GLY A 44 -13.08 -3.36 -23.86
N THR A 45 -11.77 -3.55 -23.64
CA THR A 45 -11.24 -4.23 -22.44
C THR A 45 -11.26 -3.29 -21.24
N ARG A 46 -11.86 -3.73 -20.13
CA ARG A 46 -11.87 -2.97 -18.87
C ARG A 46 -10.48 -2.77 -18.33
N TYR A 47 -10.22 -1.56 -17.87
CA TYR A 47 -9.06 -1.23 -17.08
C TYR A 47 -9.50 -0.62 -15.76
N TYR A 48 -8.62 -0.70 -14.76
CA TYR A 48 -8.96 -0.38 -13.38
C TYR A 48 -7.99 0.65 -12.82
N THR A 49 -8.52 1.70 -12.22
CA THR A 49 -7.71 2.69 -11.50
C THR A 49 -7.41 2.26 -10.06
N HIS A 50 -6.64 3.06 -9.32
CA HIS A 50 -6.49 2.84 -7.88
C HIS A 50 -7.84 2.96 -7.15
N TYR A 51 -8.69 3.88 -7.60
CA TYR A 51 -10.03 4.05 -7.05
C TYR A 51 -10.90 2.80 -7.22
N ASP A 52 -10.78 2.15 -8.38
CA ASP A 52 -11.42 0.88 -8.67
C ASP A 52 -10.87 -0.26 -7.82
N GLN A 53 -9.56 -0.25 -7.54
CA GLN A 53 -8.94 -1.20 -6.62
C GLN A 53 -9.59 -1.13 -5.24
N ASP A 54 -9.73 0.07 -4.67
CA ASP A 54 -10.35 0.28 -3.37
C ASP A 54 -11.83 -0.15 -3.36
N THR A 55 -12.54 0.10 -4.47
CA THR A 55 -13.91 -0.39 -4.67
C THR A 55 -13.97 -1.91 -4.60
N LEU A 56 -13.07 -2.59 -5.29
CA LEU A 56 -13.05 -4.06 -5.36
C LEU A 56 -12.59 -4.70 -4.05
N ILE A 57 -11.68 -4.06 -3.30
CA ILE A 57 -11.31 -4.50 -1.94
C ILE A 57 -12.52 -4.46 -1.01
N LEU A 58 -13.29 -3.36 -1.04
CA LEU A 58 -14.51 -3.26 -0.25
C LEU A 58 -15.57 -4.28 -0.70
N PHE A 59 -15.69 -4.52 -2.01
CA PHE A 59 -16.61 -5.52 -2.54
C PHE A 59 -16.24 -6.93 -2.07
N LYS A 60 -14.94 -7.23 -2.04
CA LYS A 60 -14.40 -8.49 -1.54
C LYS A 60 -14.80 -8.73 -0.08
N SER A 61 -14.59 -7.75 0.81
CA SER A 61 -14.92 -7.92 2.23
C SER A 61 -16.42 -8.11 2.45
N LEU A 62 -17.28 -7.39 1.71
CA LEU A 62 -18.72 -7.57 1.78
C LEU A 62 -19.17 -8.99 1.39
N VAL A 63 -18.60 -9.53 0.31
CA VAL A 63 -18.99 -10.85 -0.20
C VAL A 63 -18.38 -11.99 0.63
N GLN A 64 -17.11 -11.87 1.04
CA GLN A 64 -16.38 -12.96 1.67
C GLN A 64 -16.49 -12.97 3.20
N GLU A 65 -16.41 -11.81 3.84
CA GLU A 65 -16.42 -11.71 5.31
C GLU A 65 -17.85 -11.56 5.84
N GLN A 66 -18.63 -10.68 5.21
CA GLN A 66 -19.99 -10.35 5.64
C GLN A 66 -21.07 -11.19 4.96
N LYS A 67 -20.67 -12.12 4.06
CA LYS A 67 -21.54 -13.07 3.35
C LYS A 67 -22.71 -12.44 2.59
N PHE A 68 -22.56 -11.18 2.15
CA PHE A 68 -23.55 -10.56 1.27
C PHE A 68 -23.61 -11.27 -0.07
N ASN A 69 -24.81 -11.32 -0.67
CA ASN A 69 -24.91 -11.71 -2.06
C ASN A 69 -24.34 -10.59 -2.97
N LEU A 70 -23.96 -10.94 -4.20
CA LEU A 70 -23.28 -10.02 -5.13
C LEU A 70 -24.08 -8.74 -5.42
N GLU A 71 -25.43 -8.83 -5.43
CA GLU A 71 -26.30 -7.68 -5.72
C GLU A 71 -26.41 -6.74 -4.51
N GLN A 72 -26.55 -7.29 -3.30
CA GLN A 72 -26.56 -6.51 -2.07
C GLN A 72 -25.22 -5.81 -1.86
N ALA A 73 -24.10 -6.51 -2.06
CA ALA A 73 -22.77 -5.92 -1.98
C ALA A 73 -22.60 -4.78 -2.99
N ALA A 74 -23.09 -4.95 -4.22
CA ALA A 74 -23.02 -3.91 -5.26
C ALA A 74 -23.82 -2.66 -4.88
N LYS A 75 -25.05 -2.83 -4.37
CA LYS A 75 -25.90 -1.72 -3.91
C LYS A 75 -25.23 -0.92 -2.79
N VAL A 76 -24.68 -1.60 -1.80
CA VAL A 76 -23.97 -0.95 -0.68
C VAL A 76 -22.80 -0.09 -1.17
N ILE A 77 -22.01 -0.62 -2.11
CA ILE A 77 -20.89 0.12 -2.70
C ILE A 77 -21.37 1.36 -3.45
N ILE A 78 -22.40 1.22 -4.27
CA ILE A 78 -22.88 2.33 -5.10
C ILE A 78 -23.46 3.44 -4.22
N SER A 79 -24.26 3.10 -3.20
CA SER A 79 -24.76 4.08 -2.24
C SER A 79 -23.63 4.80 -1.50
N LYS A 80 -22.57 4.08 -1.11
CA LYS A 80 -21.38 4.69 -0.47
C LYS A 80 -20.64 5.63 -1.43
N ARG A 81 -20.57 5.28 -2.71
CA ARG A 81 -19.88 6.06 -3.75
C ARG A 81 -20.69 7.28 -4.20
N GLU A 82 -22.01 7.19 -4.28
CA GLU A 82 -22.91 8.33 -4.54
C GLU A 82 -22.90 9.36 -3.40
N GLY A 83 -22.84 8.89 -2.15
CA GLY A 83 -22.61 9.75 -0.98
C GLY A 83 -21.29 10.52 -1.06
N ASN A 84 -20.22 9.89 -1.54
CA ASN A 84 -18.90 10.53 -1.69
C ASN A 84 -18.78 11.44 -2.93
N ARG A 85 -19.55 11.21 -3.99
CA ARG A 85 -19.64 12.14 -5.14
C ARG A 85 -20.35 13.44 -4.80
N SER A 86 -21.26 13.40 -3.83
CA SER A 86 -22.02 14.56 -3.37
C SER A 86 -21.18 15.46 -2.45
N SER A 87 -20.22 14.91 -1.71
CA SER A 87 -19.28 15.68 -0.88
C SER A 87 -18.10 16.26 -1.68
N SER A 88 -17.74 15.68 -2.83
CA SER A 88 -16.65 16.18 -3.67
C SER A 88 -17.00 17.41 -4.52
N ARG A 89 -18.28 17.78 -4.66
CA ARG A 89 -18.71 18.96 -5.44
C ARG A 89 -18.84 20.25 -4.62
N THR A 90 -18.71 20.17 -3.29
CA THR A 90 -18.72 21.35 -2.41
C THR A 90 -17.36 22.03 -2.32
N GLY A 91 -16.28 21.42 -2.84
CA GLY A 91 -14.93 21.98 -2.81
C GLY A 91 -14.61 22.98 -3.92
N ASP A 92 -15.40 23.05 -4.99
CA ASP A 92 -15.00 23.75 -6.24
C ASP A 92 -16.05 24.77 -6.75
N ALA A 93 -17.07 25.09 -5.94
CA ALA A 93 -18.13 26.04 -6.29
C ALA A 93 -18.25 27.23 -5.32
N LEU A 94 -17.14 27.64 -4.68
CA LEU A 94 -17.09 28.79 -3.77
C LEU A 94 -16.37 30.03 -4.36
N GLN A 95 -16.06 30.04 -5.66
CA GLN A 95 -15.53 31.21 -6.35
C GLN A 95 -16.31 31.50 -7.64
N GLU A 96 -17.59 31.86 -7.53
CA GLU A 96 -18.28 32.78 -8.47
C GLU A 96 -19.78 32.92 -8.16
N ILE A 97 -20.16 33.39 -6.97
CA ILE A 97 -21.48 34.03 -6.82
C ILE A 97 -21.32 35.21 -5.86
N GLN A 98 -20.62 36.24 -6.30
CA GLN A 98 -20.91 37.60 -5.87
C GLN A 98 -21.76 38.24 -6.95
N GLN A 99 -22.92 38.73 -6.51
CA GLN A 99 -23.84 39.67 -7.15
C GLN A 99 -25.08 39.07 -7.84
N GLU A 100 -26.21 39.50 -7.25
CA GLU A 100 -27.50 39.80 -7.86
C GLU A 100 -28.61 38.73 -7.94
N SER A 101 -29.61 38.99 -7.09
CA SER A 101 -31.03 39.16 -7.46
C SER A 101 -31.98 37.97 -7.31
N LYS A 102 -32.93 38.17 -6.38
CA LYS A 102 -34.34 37.75 -6.39
C LYS A 102 -34.79 37.02 -7.68
N SER A 103 -35.26 35.78 -7.55
CA SER A 103 -36.67 35.38 -7.80
C SER A 103 -36.87 33.86 -7.66
N GLU A 104 -37.89 33.53 -6.86
CA GLU A 104 -38.89 32.46 -7.01
C GLU A 104 -38.52 31.06 -7.56
N THR A 105 -38.72 30.08 -6.67
CA THR A 105 -39.50 28.84 -6.86
C THR A 105 -39.33 28.05 -8.15
N HIS A 106 -38.65 26.90 -8.06
CA HIS A 106 -39.14 25.67 -8.68
C HIS A 106 -38.84 24.44 -7.81
N SER A 107 -39.91 23.72 -7.51
CA SER A 107 -40.00 22.54 -6.67
C SER A 107 -39.10 21.40 -7.13
N SER A 108 -38.34 20.84 -6.18
CA SER A 108 -38.12 19.40 -6.12
C SER A 108 -38.61 18.96 -4.75
N SER A 109 -39.73 18.24 -4.75
CA SER A 109 -40.30 17.56 -3.60
C SER A 109 -39.31 16.51 -3.09
N ARG A 110 -38.36 16.94 -2.24
CA ARG A 110 -37.68 16.03 -1.34
C ARG A 110 -38.55 15.99 -0.09
N SER A 111 -39.21 14.86 0.17
CA SER A 111 -39.83 14.62 1.47
C SER A 111 -38.76 14.85 2.53
N LEU A 112 -38.82 16.02 3.18
CA LEU A 112 -38.07 16.30 4.39
C LEU A 112 -38.80 15.50 5.47
N THR A 113 -38.33 14.28 5.71
CA THR A 113 -38.63 13.60 6.97
C THR A 113 -38.31 14.58 8.10
N PRO A 114 -39.21 14.80 9.07
CA PRO A 114 -38.88 15.67 10.18
C PRO A 114 -37.70 15.04 10.90
N VAL A 115 -36.54 15.67 10.81
CA VAL A 115 -35.37 15.27 11.61
C VAL A 115 -35.78 15.53 13.06
N THR A 116 -36.05 14.45 13.79
CA THR A 116 -36.44 14.54 15.19
C THR A 116 -35.20 14.91 16.02
N ASN A 117 -35.39 15.61 17.13
CA ASN A 117 -34.30 15.87 18.09
C ASN A 117 -33.61 14.58 18.55
N GLU A 118 -34.33 13.46 18.61
CA GLU A 118 -33.79 12.13 18.90
C GLU A 118 -32.81 11.65 17.82
N SER A 119 -33.13 11.89 16.54
CA SER A 119 -32.23 11.57 15.42
C SER A 119 -30.94 12.39 15.50
N ILE A 120 -31.04 13.68 15.85
CA ILE A 120 -29.87 14.56 16.05
C ILE A 120 -29.03 14.06 17.24
N GLN A 121 -29.67 13.67 18.33
CA GLN A 121 -28.96 13.16 19.52
C GLN A 121 -28.21 11.87 19.21
N SER A 122 -28.84 10.93 18.49
CA SER A 122 -28.21 9.69 18.06
C SER A 122 -26.99 9.92 17.15
N LEU A 123 -27.05 10.94 16.28
CA LEU A 123 -25.93 11.34 15.43
C LEU A 123 -24.78 11.95 16.26
N ILE A 124 -25.10 12.78 17.26
CA ILE A 124 -24.09 13.34 18.18
C ILE A 124 -23.37 12.22 18.94
N ASP A 125 -24.11 11.24 19.43
CA ASP A 125 -23.52 10.12 20.18
C ASP A 125 -22.68 9.23 19.27
N TYR A 126 -23.11 8.99 18.03
CA TYR A 126 -22.30 8.33 17.01
C TYR A 126 -21.00 9.09 16.72
N ILE A 127 -21.07 10.42 16.56
CA ILE A 127 -19.89 11.26 16.32
C ILE A 127 -18.92 11.17 17.50
N LYS A 128 -19.41 11.18 18.74
CA LYS A 128 -18.56 11.05 19.94
C LYS A 128 -17.83 9.70 19.99
N GLU A 129 -18.53 8.61 19.68
CA GLU A 129 -17.91 7.28 19.64
C GLU A 129 -16.91 7.19 18.49
N GLN A 130 -17.22 7.75 17.33
CA GLN A 130 -16.28 7.81 16.20
C GLN A 130 -15.03 8.62 16.54
N ASP A 131 -15.18 9.75 17.23
CA ASP A 131 -14.08 10.61 17.67
C ASP A 131 -13.20 9.92 18.72
N LYS A 132 -13.80 9.12 19.61
CA LYS A 132 -13.07 8.26 20.56
C LYS A 132 -12.26 7.18 19.82
N LEU A 133 -12.85 6.54 18.82
CA LEU A 133 -12.17 5.55 18.00
C LEU A 133 -11.02 6.19 17.20
N ASN A 134 -11.25 7.36 16.61
CA ASN A 134 -10.21 8.10 15.89
C ASN A 134 -9.03 8.46 16.80
N ARG A 135 -9.29 8.93 18.03
CA ARG A 135 -8.23 9.16 19.03
C ARG A 135 -7.43 7.91 19.34
N HIS A 136 -8.10 6.78 19.54
CA HIS A 136 -7.41 5.52 19.83
C HIS A 136 -6.57 5.03 18.64
N LEU A 137 -7.07 5.20 17.42
CA LEU A 137 -6.29 4.90 16.22
C LEU A 137 -5.04 5.79 16.09
N LEU A 138 -5.17 7.08 16.37
CA LEU A 138 -4.03 8.01 16.37
C LEU A 138 -2.97 7.59 17.39
N GLU A 139 -3.37 7.29 18.62
CA GLU A 139 -2.46 6.81 19.66
C GLU A 139 -1.74 5.51 19.22
N LYS A 140 -2.46 4.59 18.59
CA LYS A 140 -1.86 3.34 18.11
C LYS A 140 -0.88 3.57 16.96
N ILE A 141 -1.16 4.52 16.07
CA ILE A 141 -0.24 4.91 14.99
C ILE A 141 1.03 5.50 15.58
N GLU A 142 0.94 6.42 16.54
CA GLU A 142 2.10 7.01 17.21
C GLU A 142 2.97 5.95 17.90
N GLU A 143 2.35 4.98 18.57
CA GLU A 143 3.06 3.85 19.19
C GLU A 143 3.81 3.01 18.15
N MET A 144 3.14 2.64 17.05
CA MET A 144 3.77 1.88 15.96
C MET A 144 4.91 2.65 15.28
N GLU A 145 4.78 3.96 15.12
CA GLU A 145 5.85 4.79 14.57
C GLU A 145 7.08 4.82 15.47
N LYS A 146 6.86 4.90 16.78
CA LYS A 146 7.93 4.84 17.78
C LYS A 146 8.64 3.48 17.77
N GLU A 147 7.89 2.39 17.69
CA GLU A 147 8.44 1.03 17.57
C GLU A 147 9.24 0.87 16.27
N ARG A 148 8.68 1.28 15.13
CA ARG A 148 9.39 1.26 13.83
C ARG A 148 10.68 2.08 13.84
N LYS A 149 10.71 3.19 14.57
CA LYS A 149 11.92 3.99 14.72
C LYS A 149 12.98 3.23 15.53
N SER A 150 12.58 2.63 16.65
CA SER A 150 13.46 1.78 17.46
C SER A 150 14.04 0.61 16.65
N ASP A 151 13.19 -0.08 15.89
CA ASP A 151 13.61 -1.19 15.03
C ASP A 151 14.63 -0.75 13.99
N ARG A 152 14.40 0.41 13.37
CA ARG A 152 15.34 0.98 12.39
C ARG A 152 16.71 1.24 13.02
N GLU A 153 16.75 1.82 14.23
CA GLU A 153 18.00 2.10 14.95
C GLU A 153 18.73 0.81 15.32
N ILE A 154 18.01 -0.27 15.67
CA ILE A 154 18.60 -1.58 15.95
C ILE A 154 19.20 -2.19 14.68
N LEU A 155 18.47 -2.14 13.56
CA LEU A 155 18.92 -2.66 12.27
C LEU A 155 20.20 -1.95 11.80
N GLU A 156 20.24 -0.62 11.89
CA GLU A 156 21.41 0.17 11.51
C GLU A 156 22.64 -0.17 12.36
N ARG A 157 22.45 -0.33 13.69
CA ARG A 157 23.53 -0.80 14.59
C ARG A 157 24.02 -2.20 14.22
N MET A 158 23.11 -3.11 13.89
CA MET A 158 23.45 -4.48 13.50
C MET A 158 24.22 -4.52 12.17
N GLU A 159 23.79 -3.73 11.18
CA GLU A 159 24.46 -3.61 9.88
C GLU A 159 25.90 -3.08 10.04
N HIS A 160 26.08 -2.06 10.89
CA HIS A 160 27.42 -1.57 11.21
C HIS A 160 28.29 -2.61 11.90
N GLN A 161 27.72 -3.45 12.77
CA GLN A 161 28.46 -4.54 13.42
C GLN A 161 28.86 -5.62 12.43
N LEU A 162 27.95 -6.03 11.54
CA LEU A 162 28.23 -7.02 10.50
C LEU A 162 29.32 -6.54 9.55
N THR A 163 29.23 -5.30 9.06
CA THR A 163 30.26 -4.68 8.22
C THR A 163 31.62 -4.67 8.91
N ARG A 164 31.68 -4.33 10.21
CA ARG A 164 32.93 -4.38 10.98
C ARG A 164 33.47 -5.80 11.12
N GLN A 165 32.60 -6.78 11.35
CA GLN A 165 32.99 -8.17 11.48
C GLN A 165 33.53 -8.72 10.17
N GLU A 166 32.87 -8.43 9.05
CA GLU A 166 33.30 -8.80 7.71
C GLU A 166 34.67 -8.21 7.37
N ASN A 167 34.85 -6.90 7.61
CA ASN A 167 36.15 -6.26 7.41
C ASN A 167 37.27 -6.91 8.25
N ARG A 168 36.99 -7.27 9.51
CA ARG A 168 37.95 -8.00 10.36
C ARG A 168 38.21 -9.41 9.86
N ALA A 169 37.22 -10.10 9.32
CA ALA A 169 37.40 -11.42 8.73
C ALA A 169 38.29 -11.33 7.48
N ASN A 170 38.01 -10.40 6.59
CA ASN A 170 38.80 -10.15 5.38
C ASN A 170 40.25 -9.79 5.70
N GLU A 171 40.50 -8.97 6.72
CA GLU A 171 41.87 -8.63 7.14
C GLU A 171 42.61 -9.85 7.71
N ARG A 172 41.93 -10.67 8.53
CA ARG A 172 42.52 -11.93 9.04
C ARG A 172 42.86 -12.90 7.91
N ASP A 173 41.97 -13.05 6.93
CA ASP A 173 42.19 -13.92 5.77
C ASP A 173 43.35 -13.43 4.92
N LYS A 174 43.46 -12.11 4.72
CA LYS A 174 44.60 -11.50 4.03
C LYS A 174 45.92 -11.78 4.74
N MET A 175 45.99 -11.58 6.06
CA MET A 175 47.17 -11.88 6.86
C MET A 175 47.52 -13.38 6.82
N LEU A 176 46.51 -14.25 6.90
CA LEU A 176 46.71 -15.70 6.80
C LEU A 176 47.31 -16.08 5.44
N MET A 177 46.78 -15.54 4.35
CA MET A 177 47.29 -15.80 3.00
C MET A 177 48.71 -15.28 2.81
N GLU A 178 49.04 -14.13 3.39
CA GLU A 178 50.40 -13.58 3.38
C GLU A 178 51.38 -14.48 4.14
N ASN A 179 51.00 -14.96 5.33
CA ASN A 179 51.79 -15.89 6.13
C ASN A 179 51.98 -17.25 5.42
N ILE A 180 50.94 -17.78 4.75
CA ILE A 180 51.06 -19.01 3.97
C ILE A 180 52.04 -18.81 2.82
N ARG A 181 51.95 -17.69 2.09
CA ARG A 181 52.87 -17.37 0.99
C ARG A 181 54.31 -17.25 1.49
N SER A 182 54.55 -16.58 2.62
CA SER A 182 55.90 -16.44 3.17
C SER A 182 56.49 -17.79 3.60
N ILE A 183 55.69 -18.65 4.26
CA ILE A 183 56.11 -20.02 4.62
C ILE A 183 56.45 -20.84 3.37
N GLN A 184 55.62 -20.78 2.33
CA GLN A 184 55.89 -21.47 1.06
C GLN A 184 57.19 -20.99 0.42
N GLN A 185 57.43 -19.68 0.38
CA GLN A 185 58.68 -19.11 -0.13
C GLN A 185 59.89 -19.58 0.68
N LEU A 186 59.81 -19.59 2.02
CA LEU A 186 60.87 -20.08 2.90
C LEU A 186 61.15 -21.58 2.69
N ALA A 187 60.11 -22.39 2.46
CA ALA A 187 60.28 -23.80 2.15
C ALA A 187 61.00 -24.00 0.80
N ILE A 188 60.61 -23.23 -0.23
CA ILE A 188 61.24 -23.26 -1.55
C ILE A 188 62.72 -22.83 -1.47
N THR A 189 63.04 -21.75 -0.75
CA THR A 189 64.43 -21.28 -0.62
C THR A 189 65.30 -22.28 0.15
N LYS A 190 64.79 -22.85 1.25
CA LYS A 190 65.49 -23.92 1.98
C LYS A 190 65.74 -25.15 1.11
N GLN A 191 64.75 -25.58 0.32
CA GLN A 191 64.91 -26.71 -0.59
C GLN A 191 65.96 -26.40 -1.66
N LYS A 192 65.92 -25.23 -2.30
CA LYS A 192 66.94 -24.80 -3.27
C LYS A 192 68.34 -24.81 -2.64
N ASN A 193 68.52 -24.19 -1.47
CA ASN A 193 69.83 -24.12 -0.81
C ASN A 193 70.37 -25.51 -0.42
N SER A 194 69.49 -26.44 0.03
CA SER A 194 69.89 -27.82 0.31
C SER A 194 70.35 -28.56 -0.96
N LEU A 195 69.67 -28.36 -2.09
CA LEU A 195 70.06 -28.93 -3.38
C LEU A 195 71.39 -28.35 -3.88
N TRP A 196 71.59 -27.03 -3.77
CA TRP A 196 72.86 -26.36 -4.13
C TRP A 196 74.03 -26.90 -3.31
N ASN A 197 73.87 -27.02 -1.99
CA ASN A 197 74.92 -27.55 -1.11
C ASN A 197 75.28 -29.01 -1.44
N ARG A 198 74.33 -29.84 -1.91
CA ARG A 198 74.61 -31.23 -2.32
C ARG A 198 75.29 -31.34 -3.68
N LEU A 199 75.06 -30.38 -4.58
CA LEU A 199 75.59 -30.41 -5.94
C LEU A 199 76.99 -29.79 -6.06
N PHE A 200 77.30 -28.79 -5.24
CA PHE A 200 78.52 -27.98 -5.39
C PHE A 200 79.47 -28.02 -4.19
N ASN A 201 79.09 -28.65 -3.08
CA ASN A 201 79.99 -28.86 -1.95
C ASN A 201 80.43 -30.34 -1.92
N LYS A 202 81.41 -30.67 -2.75
CA LYS A 202 82.15 -31.93 -2.74
C LYS A 202 83.63 -31.64 -2.92
#